data_AF-A0A660UJX3-F1
#
_entry.id   AF-A0A660UJX3-F1
#
_cell.length_a   1.000
_cell.length_b   1.000
_cell.length_c   1.000
_cell.angle_alpha   90.00
_cell.angle_beta   90.00
_cell.angle_gamma   90.00
#
_symmetry.space_group_name_H-M   'P 1'
#
loop_
_entity.id
_entity.type
_entity.pdbx_description
1 polymer ?
#
loop_
_entity_poly.entity_id
_entity_poly.type
_entity_poly.pdbx_seq_one_letter_code
_entity_poly.pdbx_strand_id
1 'polypeptide(L)'
;MANAKKKHAGGRPTKYNDTMPGKVRESIKRAVSKGDVPLLCTVALDLEVGKQTLLDWQAKYPEFSCALNEVREKAEQMLVNKGLKGKYNSSVCNRVLAANHGYKEKTDMTSDGKPMPAFIIKK
;
A
#
# COMPACT_ATOMS: atom_id res chain seq x y z
N MET A 1 -16.47 -33.56 -17.39
CA MET A 1 -15.55 -33.34 -16.25
C MET A 1 -16.06 -32.13 -15.46
N ALA A 2 -16.84 -32.38 -14.40
CA ALA A 2 -17.52 -31.35 -13.64
C ALA A 2 -16.62 -30.83 -12.51
N ASN A 3 -16.08 -29.61 -12.65
CA ASN A 3 -15.35 -28.96 -11.57
C ASN A 3 -16.35 -28.22 -10.67
N ALA A 4 -16.68 -28.85 -9.54
CA ALA A 4 -17.64 -28.37 -8.57
C ALA A 4 -17.14 -27.08 -7.89
N LYS A 5 -17.70 -25.92 -8.30
CA LYS A 5 -17.56 -24.66 -7.56
C LYS A 5 -18.23 -24.81 -6.19
N LYS A 6 -17.44 -25.06 -5.13
CA LYS A 6 -17.89 -25.02 -3.74
C LYS A 6 -18.35 -23.60 -3.39
N LYS A 7 -19.67 -23.42 -3.23
CA LYS A 7 -20.26 -22.24 -2.60
C LYS A 7 -19.78 -22.18 -1.14
N HIS A 8 -19.19 -21.06 -0.72
CA HIS A 8 -19.01 -20.78 0.70
C HIS A 8 -20.15 -19.87 1.18
N ALA A 9 -20.92 -20.37 2.14
CA ALA A 9 -22.02 -19.67 2.77
C ALA A 9 -21.48 -18.53 3.65
N GLY A 10 -21.83 -17.28 3.31
CA GLY A 10 -21.76 -16.12 4.21
C GLY A 10 -20.39 -15.81 4.81
N GLY A 11 -19.47 -15.32 3.99
CA GLY A 11 -18.22 -14.73 4.50
C GLY A 11 -17.19 -14.50 3.41
N ARG A 12 -16.50 -13.36 3.51
CA ARG A 12 -15.36 -12.99 2.66
C ARG A 12 -14.33 -14.15 2.68
N PRO A 13 -13.93 -14.74 1.54
CA PRO A 13 -13.07 -15.93 1.50
C PRO A 13 -11.77 -15.74 2.30
N THR A 14 -11.47 -16.69 3.21
CA THR A 14 -10.33 -16.60 4.15
C THR A 14 -9.25 -17.66 3.94
N LYS A 15 -9.45 -18.62 3.03
CA LYS A 15 -8.49 -19.71 2.79
C LYS A 15 -7.49 -19.35 1.68
N TYR A 16 -6.21 -19.53 1.99
CA TYR A 16 -5.11 -19.34 1.03
C TYR A 16 -5.17 -20.39 -0.09
N ASN A 17 -4.77 -20.00 -1.29
CA ASN A 17 -4.66 -20.88 -2.46
C ASN A 17 -3.38 -20.48 -3.22
N ASP A 18 -2.66 -21.43 -3.81
CA ASP A 18 -1.40 -21.16 -4.55
C ASP A 18 -1.62 -20.30 -5.81
N THR A 19 -2.87 -20.10 -6.22
CA THR A 19 -3.22 -19.15 -7.30
C THR A 19 -3.23 -17.69 -6.85
N MET A 20 -3.16 -17.40 -5.53
CA MET A 20 -3.29 -16.03 -5.01
C MET A 20 -2.12 -15.11 -5.36
N PRO A 21 -0.83 -15.51 -5.30
CA PRO A 21 0.27 -14.67 -5.76
C PRO A 21 0.13 -14.25 -7.23
N GLY A 22 -0.34 -15.17 -8.09
CA GLY A 22 -0.63 -14.87 -9.50
C GLY A 22 -1.74 -13.84 -9.66
N LYS A 23 -2.82 -13.97 -8.88
CA LYS A 23 -3.92 -12.99 -8.90
C LYS A 23 -3.49 -11.61 -8.43
N VAL A 24 -2.60 -11.51 -7.42
CA VAL A 24 -2.03 -10.23 -6.97
C VAL A 24 -1.28 -9.57 -8.13
N ARG A 25 -0.44 -10.33 -8.85
CA ARG A 25 0.30 -9.81 -10.01
C ARG A 25 -0.62 -9.35 -11.15
N GLU A 26 -1.69 -10.09 -11.41
CA GLU A 26 -2.71 -9.67 -12.39
C GLU A 26 -3.46 -8.41 -11.94
N SER A 27 -3.73 -8.24 -10.64
CA SER A 27 -4.27 -6.99 -10.09
C SER A 27 -3.34 -5.81 -10.30
N ILE A 28 -2.03 -5.98 -10.11
CA ILE A 28 -1.03 -4.93 -10.40
C ILE A 28 -1.12 -4.52 -11.87
N LYS A 29 -1.08 -5.49 -12.80
CA LYS A 29 -1.16 -5.20 -14.25
C LYS A 29 -2.45 -4.45 -14.61
N ARG A 30 -3.59 -4.87 -14.06
CA ARG A 30 -4.88 -4.21 -14.29
C ARG A 30 -4.89 -2.78 -13.76
N ALA A 31 -4.39 -2.55 -12.54
CA ALA A 31 -4.32 -1.21 -11.95
C ALA A 31 -3.42 -0.28 -12.79
N VAL A 32 -2.24 -0.77 -13.18
CA VAL A 32 -1.29 -0.03 -14.01
C VAL A 32 -1.91 0.32 -15.37
N SER A 33 -2.61 -0.62 -16.00
CA SER A 33 -3.29 -0.40 -17.29
C SER A 33 -4.39 0.67 -17.21
N LYS A 34 -5.12 0.73 -16.09
CA LYS A 34 -6.12 1.79 -15.84
C LYS A 34 -5.49 3.12 -15.45
N GLY A 35 -4.21 3.13 -15.09
CA GLY A 35 -3.55 4.30 -14.53
C GLY A 35 -3.89 4.54 -13.06
N ASP A 36 -4.40 3.54 -12.36
CA ASP A 36 -4.66 3.59 -10.92
C ASP A 36 -3.43 3.12 -10.13
N VAL A 37 -3.31 3.59 -8.89
CA VAL A 37 -2.22 3.17 -7.99
C VAL A 37 -2.59 1.83 -7.36
N PRO A 38 -1.78 0.77 -7.53
CA PRO A 38 -2.05 -0.51 -6.89
C PRO A 38 -1.83 -0.38 -5.38
N LEU A 39 -2.91 -0.45 -4.59
CA LEU A 39 -2.85 -0.37 -3.13
C LEU A 39 -3.26 -1.72 -2.52
N LEU A 40 -2.81 -1.98 -1.29
CA LEU A 40 -3.24 -3.17 -0.54
C LEU A 40 -4.77 -3.25 -0.41
N CYS A 41 -5.44 -2.10 -0.29
CA CYS A 41 -6.89 -1.99 -0.28
C CYS A 41 -7.52 -2.51 -1.59
N THR A 42 -6.96 -2.12 -2.73
CA THR A 42 -7.44 -2.52 -4.06
C THR A 42 -7.27 -4.02 -4.25
N VAL A 43 -6.08 -4.53 -3.91
CA VAL A 43 -5.77 -5.97 -3.97
C VAL A 43 -6.71 -6.78 -3.06
N ALA A 44 -7.00 -6.27 -1.86
CA ALA A 44 -7.98 -6.89 -0.97
C ALA A 44 -9.35 -6.98 -1.63
N LEU A 45 -9.83 -5.87 -2.20
CA LEU A 45 -11.14 -5.81 -2.88
C LEU A 45 -11.19 -6.78 -4.07
N ASP A 46 -10.15 -6.82 -4.89
CA ASP A 46 -10.07 -7.70 -6.06
C ASP A 46 -10.08 -9.18 -5.71
N LEU A 47 -9.40 -9.54 -4.63
CA LEU A 47 -9.35 -10.91 -4.12
C LEU A 47 -10.57 -11.27 -3.28
N GLU A 48 -11.44 -10.29 -3.01
CA GLU A 48 -12.52 -10.41 -2.05
C GLU A 48 -12.01 -10.98 -0.72
N VAL A 49 -10.86 -10.54 -0.19
CA VAL A 49 -10.31 -11.00 1.11
C VAL A 49 -9.96 -9.87 2.09
N GLY A 50 -10.16 -10.08 3.39
CA GLY A 50 -9.89 -9.09 4.45
C GLY A 50 -8.49 -8.49 4.36
N LYS A 51 -8.31 -7.20 4.66
CA LYS A 51 -6.96 -6.61 4.80
C LYS A 51 -6.13 -7.37 5.83
N GLN A 52 -6.75 -7.73 6.96
CA GLN A 52 -6.11 -8.52 8.00
C GLN A 52 -5.68 -9.89 7.47
N THR A 53 -6.54 -10.57 6.70
CA THR A 53 -6.23 -11.85 6.07
C THR A 53 -5.02 -11.77 5.14
N LEU A 54 -4.87 -10.67 4.38
CA LEU A 54 -3.68 -10.45 3.55
C LEU A 54 -2.40 -10.36 4.38
N LEU A 55 -2.44 -9.63 5.51
CA LEU A 55 -1.30 -9.51 6.42
C LEU A 55 -0.97 -10.85 7.10
N ASP A 56 -2.00 -11.62 7.48
CA ASP A 56 -1.83 -12.95 8.05
C ASP A 56 -1.20 -13.92 7.04
N TRP A 57 -1.58 -13.82 5.76
CA TRP A 57 -0.95 -14.60 4.69
C TRP A 57 0.46 -14.13 4.38
N GLN A 58 0.73 -12.82 4.47
CA GLN A 58 2.08 -12.27 4.31
C GLN A 58 3.05 -12.88 5.33
N ALA A 59 2.61 -13.07 6.58
CA ALA A 59 3.44 -13.66 7.63
C ALA A 59 3.68 -15.18 7.45
N LYS A 60 2.74 -15.89 6.81
CA LYS A 60 2.76 -17.35 6.69
C LYS A 60 3.38 -17.86 5.39
N TYR A 61 3.28 -17.11 4.30
CA TYR A 61 3.66 -17.56 2.97
C TYR A 61 4.68 -16.61 2.33
N PRO A 62 5.95 -17.04 2.15
CA PRO A 62 7.02 -16.19 1.62
C PRO A 62 6.73 -15.70 0.19
N GLU A 63 6.21 -16.57 -0.67
CA GLU A 63 5.85 -16.20 -2.05
C GLU A 63 4.77 -15.12 -2.09
N PHE A 64 3.78 -15.21 -1.21
CA PHE A 64 2.73 -14.21 -1.10
C PHE A 64 3.28 -12.88 -0.58
N SER A 65 4.22 -12.93 0.38
CA SER A 65 4.90 -11.73 0.84
C SER A 65 5.70 -11.05 -0.27
N CYS A 66 6.38 -11.82 -1.13
CA CYS A 66 7.07 -11.27 -2.29
C CYS A 66 6.09 -10.55 -3.24
N ALA A 67 4.96 -11.18 -3.57
CA ALA A 67 3.95 -10.56 -4.42
C ALA A 67 3.33 -9.28 -3.80
N LEU A 68 3.10 -9.26 -2.47
CA LEU A 68 2.61 -8.05 -1.79
C LEU A 68 3.67 -6.94 -1.72
N ASN A 69 4.95 -7.28 -1.63
CA ASN A 69 6.03 -6.30 -1.71
C ASN A 69 6.12 -5.69 -3.11
N GLU A 70 5.97 -6.49 -4.18
CA GLU A 70 5.87 -5.97 -5.55
C GLU A 70 4.71 -4.95 -5.70
N VAL A 71 3.57 -5.19 -5.05
CA VAL A 71 2.45 -4.22 -5.03
C VAL A 71 2.90 -2.89 -4.42
N ARG A 72 3.54 -2.94 -3.25
CA ARG A 72 4.01 -1.74 -2.54
C ARG A 72 5.05 -0.98 -3.37
N GLU A 73 6.05 -1.66 -3.88
CA GLU A 73 7.10 -1.05 -4.71
C GLU A 73 6.52 -0.38 -5.97
N LYS A 74 5.54 -1.02 -6.63
CA LYS A 74 4.86 -0.39 -7.76
C LYS A 74 3.99 0.80 -7.37
N ALA A 75 3.33 0.74 -6.22
CA ALA A 75 2.58 1.88 -5.69
C ALA A 75 3.50 3.09 -5.49
N GLU A 76 4.65 2.86 -4.86
CA GLU A 76 5.68 3.86 -4.60
C GLU A 76 6.19 4.49 -5.90
N GLN A 77 6.62 3.66 -6.84
CA GLN A 77 7.13 4.12 -8.13
C GLN A 77 6.10 4.95 -8.89
N MET A 78 4.82 4.55 -8.87
CA MET A 78 3.75 5.30 -9.56
C MET A 78 3.43 6.62 -8.85
N LEU A 79 3.36 6.64 -7.52
CA LEU A 79 3.08 7.83 -6.73
C LEU A 79 4.19 8.87 -6.90
N VAL A 80 5.45 8.46 -6.83
CA VAL A 80 6.60 9.35 -7.05
C VAL A 80 6.59 9.88 -8.49
N ASN A 81 6.50 8.99 -9.50
CA ASN A 81 6.54 9.42 -10.90
C ASN A 81 5.38 10.34 -11.29
N LYS A 82 4.16 10.06 -10.82
CA LYS A 82 2.98 10.86 -11.16
C LYS A 82 2.85 12.10 -10.30
N GLY A 83 3.33 12.07 -9.05
CA GLY A 83 3.49 13.25 -8.20
C GLY A 83 4.48 14.25 -8.82
N LEU A 84 5.65 13.79 -9.26
CA LEU A 84 6.65 14.62 -9.94
C LEU A 84 6.13 15.22 -11.27
N LYS A 85 5.27 14.49 -11.98
CA LYS A 85 4.61 14.97 -13.22
C LYS A 85 3.40 15.88 -12.97
N GLY A 86 3.07 16.18 -11.71
CA GLY A 86 1.92 17.01 -11.34
C GLY A 86 0.55 16.39 -11.67
N LYS A 87 0.48 15.08 -12.00
CA LYS A 87 -0.78 14.41 -12.33
C LYS A 87 -1.60 14.06 -11.08
N TYR A 88 -0.93 13.93 -9.94
CA TYR A 88 -1.57 13.68 -8.65
C TYR A 88 -1.32 14.84 -7.71
N ASN A 89 -2.22 15.00 -6.74
CA ASN A 89 -2.04 15.96 -5.68
C ASN A 89 -0.83 15.55 -4.83
N SER A 90 0.19 16.41 -4.82
CA SER A 90 1.47 16.18 -4.12
C SER A 90 1.28 15.92 -2.62
N SER A 91 0.33 16.61 -1.98
CA SER A 91 0.05 16.43 -0.54
C SER A 91 -0.50 15.03 -0.24
N VAL A 92 -1.35 14.50 -1.13
CA VAL A 92 -1.90 13.15 -0.99
C VAL A 92 -0.80 12.11 -1.23
N CYS A 93 0.04 12.32 -2.26
CA CYS A 93 1.19 11.45 -2.52
C CYS A 93 2.15 11.39 -1.33
N ASN A 94 2.56 12.54 -0.78
CA ASN A 94 3.47 12.61 0.36
C ASN A 94 2.87 11.95 1.59
N ARG A 95 1.57 12.14 1.87
CA ARG A 95 0.90 11.48 2.99
C ARG A 95 0.90 9.96 2.84
N VAL A 96 0.65 9.44 1.64
CA VAL A 96 0.65 7.98 1.38
C VAL A 96 2.07 7.41 1.46
N LEU A 97 3.06 8.11 0.90
CA LEU A 97 4.47 7.71 0.98
C LEU A 97 5.00 7.73 2.41
N ALA A 98 4.64 8.75 3.20
CA ALA A 98 5.04 8.83 4.60
C ALA A 98 4.42 7.72 5.45
N ALA A 99 3.12 7.43 5.24
CA ALA A 99 2.42 6.40 6.01
C ALA A 99 2.86 4.97 5.68
N ASN A 100 3.11 4.67 4.40
CA ASN A 100 3.34 3.30 3.94
C ASN A 100 4.80 2.97 3.64
N HIS A 101 5.61 3.97 3.24
CA HIS A 101 6.98 3.78 2.74
C HIS A 101 8.02 4.47 3.64
N GLY A 102 7.60 5.06 4.76
CA GLY A 102 8.50 5.62 5.76
C GLY A 102 9.20 6.92 5.35
N TYR A 103 8.74 7.57 4.26
CA TYR A 103 9.23 8.89 3.87
C TYR A 103 8.96 9.90 4.98
N LYS A 104 9.98 10.68 5.34
CA LYS A 104 9.86 11.73 6.36
C LYS A 104 10.24 13.06 5.75
N GLU A 105 9.30 13.98 5.79
CA GLU A 105 9.62 15.39 5.60
C GLU A 105 10.22 15.90 6.91
N LYS A 106 11.48 16.38 6.84
CA LYS A 106 12.11 17.08 7.94
C LYS A 106 11.99 18.57 7.68
N THR A 107 11.30 19.26 8.57
CA THR A 107 11.31 20.73 8.60
C THR A 107 12.29 21.15 9.67
N ASP A 108 13.36 21.82 9.26
CA ASP A 108 14.25 22.50 10.19
C ASP A 108 13.62 23.85 10.54
N MET A 109 13.24 24.05 11.80
CA MET A 109 12.74 25.32 12.32
C MET A 109 13.79 26.02 13.18
N THR A 110 15.06 25.99 12.79
CA THR A 110 16.06 26.87 13.39
C THR A 110 16.07 28.25 12.72
N SER A 111 16.15 29.29 13.53
CA SER A 111 16.44 30.64 13.06
C SER A 111 17.95 30.76 12.89
N ASP A 112 18.45 30.59 11.65
CA ASP A 112 19.87 30.72 11.30
C ASP A 112 20.82 29.93 12.22
N GLY A 113 20.50 28.66 12.51
CA GLY A 113 21.36 27.77 13.31
C GLY A 113 21.44 28.11 14.81
N LYS A 114 20.63 29.05 15.30
CA LYS A 114 20.56 29.38 16.74
C LYS A 114 19.42 28.59 17.41
N PRO A 115 19.64 28.07 18.64
CA PRO A 115 18.58 27.40 19.39
C PRO A 115 17.41 28.37 19.61
N MET A 116 16.18 27.88 19.43
CA MET A 116 14.98 28.70 19.66
C MET A 116 14.99 29.28 21.09
N PRO A 117 14.64 30.56 21.28
CA PRO A 117 14.60 31.14 22.61
C PRO A 117 13.60 30.35 23.46
N ALA A 118 14.07 29.79 24.57
CA ALA A 118 13.21 29.13 25.54
C ALA A 118 12.16 30.15 26.02
N PHE A 119 10.89 29.80 25.96
CA PHE A 119 9.81 30.62 26.51
C PHE A 119 10.00 30.73 28.04
N ILE A 120 10.62 31.83 28.48
CA ILE A 120 10.73 32.15 29.91
C ILE A 120 9.34 32.60 30.36
N ILE A 121 8.62 31.72 31.04
CA ILE A 121 7.38 32.06 31.73
C ILE A 121 7.76 32.97 32.91
N LYS A 122 7.48 34.27 32.81
CA LYS A 122 7.56 35.17 33.97
C LYS A 122 6.45 34.76 34.96
N LYS A 123 6.85 34.35 36.16
CA LYS A 123 5.96 34.15 37.31
C LYS A 123 5.28 35.44 37.72
#